data_AF-A0A1W9G759-F1
#
_entry.id   AF-A0A1W9G759-F1
#
_cell.length_a   1.000
_cell.length_b   1.000
_cell.length_c   1.000
_cell.angle_alpha   90.00
_cell.angle_beta   90.00
_cell.angle_gamma   90.00
#
_symmetry.space_group_name_H-M   'P 1'
#
loop_
_entity.id
_entity.type
_entity.pdbx_description
1 polymer ?
#
loop_
_entity_poly.entity_id
_entity_poly.type
_entity_poly.pdbx_seq_one_letter_code
_entity_poly.pdbx_strand_id
1 'polypeptide(L)' 'MALYRWTEAKPTDPGWYWFRGQAHEADPFIVLVDAVGQFQWPDGGYQEVALAKGEWAGPIEEPEE' A
#
# COMPACT_ATOMS: atom_id res chain seq x y z
N MET A 1 16.12 11.77 -3.17
CA MET A 1 15.71 10.61 -2.35
C MET A 1 14.38 10.98 -1.71
N ALA A 2 13.26 10.64 -2.36
CA ALA A 2 11.95 10.89 -1.77
C ALA A 2 11.87 10.05 -0.50
N LEU A 3 11.89 10.71 0.65
CA LEU A 3 11.66 10.06 1.94
C LEU A 3 10.19 9.66 1.97
N TYR A 4 9.90 8.44 1.53
CA TYR A 4 8.57 7.87 1.71
C TYR A 4 8.28 7.82 3.21
N ARG A 5 7.31 8.63 3.64
CA ARG A 5 6.89 8.69 5.03
C ARG A 5 5.93 7.55 5.30
N TRP A 6 6.47 6.48 5.87
CA TRP A 6 5.68 5.37 6.37
C TRP A 6 4.75 5.85 7.49
N THR A 7 3.48 5.47 7.39
CA THR A 7 2.45 5.82 8.36
C THR A 7 1.46 4.67 8.51
N GLU A 8 0.95 4.45 9.71
CA GLU A 8 -0.17 3.53 9.94
C GLU A 8 -1.51 4.13 9.47
N ALA A 9 -1.50 5.37 8.96
CA ALA A 9 -2.67 5.96 8.33
C ALA A 9 -3.04 5.21 7.04
N LYS A 10 -4.30 4.80 6.98
CA LYS A 10 -4.86 4.04 5.87
C LYS A 10 -5.06 4.95 4.66
N PRO A 11 -4.60 4.57 3.45
CA PRO A 11 -4.91 5.32 2.24
C PRO A 11 -6.43 5.36 1.99
N THR A 12 -6.93 6.55 1.71
CA THR A 12 -8.34 6.82 1.38
C THR A 12 -8.57 7.05 -0.11
N ASP A 13 -7.52 7.45 -0.81
CA ASP A 13 -7.56 7.80 -2.22
C ASP A 13 -7.00 6.66 -3.07
N PRO A 14 -7.62 6.34 -4.21
CA PRO A 14 -7.13 5.31 -5.11
C PRO A 14 -5.77 5.68 -5.70
N GLY A 15 -4.91 4.69 -5.89
CA GLY A 15 -3.58 4.85 -6.44
C GLY A 15 -2.59 3.82 -5.93
N TRP A 16 -1.33 3.97 -6.32
CA TRP A 16 -0.26 3.10 -5.88
C TRP A 16 0.28 3.53 -4.53
N TYR A 17 0.40 2.57 -3.61
CA TYR A 17 0.96 2.76 -2.28
C TYR A 17 1.93 1.65 -1.95
N TRP A 18 2.98 2.01 -1.23
CA TRP A 18 3.83 1.05 -0.57
C TRP A 18 3.11 0.53 0.65
N PHE A 19 3.00 -0.79 0.75
CA PHE A 19 2.52 -1.45 1.94
C PHE A 19 3.65 -2.30 2.53
N ARG A 20 3.80 -2.24 3.85
CA ARG A 20 4.63 -3.17 4.61
C ARG A 20 3.81 -3.75 5.75
N GLY A 21 3.80 -5.08 5.87
CA GLY A 21 3.07 -5.78 6.92
C GLY A 21 3.58 -5.45 8.32
N GLN A 22 2.70 -5.61 9.32
CA GLN A 22 3.08 -5.46 10.72
C GLN A 22 4.24 -6.42 11.06
N ALA A 23 5.16 -5.99 11.94
CA ALA A 23 6.34 -6.74 12.39
C ALA A 23 7.50 -6.93 11.39
N HIS A 24 7.55 -6.21 10.27
CA HIS A 24 8.59 -6.37 9.23
C HIS A 24 8.72 -7.84 8.77
N GLU A 25 7.64 -8.63 8.86
CA GLU A 25 7.63 -10.03 8.45
C GLU A 25 7.82 -10.19 6.93
N ALA A 26 7.61 -9.12 6.15
CA ALA A 26 7.84 -9.06 4.72
C ALA A 26 8.49 -7.74 4.30
N ASP A 27 9.30 -7.80 3.24
CA ASP A 27 9.79 -6.62 2.54
C ASP A 27 8.62 -5.74 2.07
N PRO A 28 8.82 -4.41 2.02
CA PRO A 28 7.80 -3.51 1.47
C PRO A 28 7.52 -3.86 0.00
N PHE A 29 6.25 -3.83 -0.40
CA PHE A 29 5.81 -4.02 -1.79
C PHE A 29 4.75 -2.98 -2.16
N ILE A 30 4.59 -2.78 -3.47
CA ILE A 30 3.67 -1.80 -4.02
C ILE A 30 2.32 -2.51 -4.27
N VAL A 31 1.24 -1.89 -3.80
CA VAL A 31 -0.13 -2.34 -4.03
C VAL A 31 -0.95 -1.22 -4.65
N LEU A 32 -1.87 -1.59 -5.53
CA LEU A 32 -2.84 -0.68 -6.11
C LEU A 32 -4.07 -0.64 -5.21
N VAL A 33 -4.36 0.53 -4.63
CA VAL A 33 -5.57 0.80 -3.88
C VAL A 33 -6.64 1.31 -4.84
N ASP A 34 -7.78 0.64 -4.83
CA ASP A 34 -8.97 0.96 -5.61
C ASP A 34 -9.83 2.03 -4.94
N ALA A 35 -10.78 2.61 -5.69
CA ALA A 35 -11.63 3.70 -5.19
C ALA A 35 -12.55 3.31 -4.02
N VAL A 36 -12.71 2.00 -3.80
CA VAL A 36 -13.46 1.42 -2.69
C VAL A 36 -12.60 1.15 -1.45
N GLY A 37 -11.32 1.52 -1.45
CA GLY A 37 -10.40 1.27 -0.33
C GLY A 37 -9.98 -0.20 -0.18
N GLN A 38 -9.97 -0.93 -1.29
CA GLN A 38 -9.43 -2.29 -1.36
C GLN A 38 -8.14 -2.26 -2.17
N PHE A 39 -7.24 -3.20 -1.92
CA PHE A 39 -6.06 -3.37 -2.74
C PHE A 39 -5.89 -4.83 -3.14
N GLN A 40 -5.23 -5.02 -4.27
CA GLN A 40 -4.94 -6.35 -4.80
C GLN A 40 -3.50 -6.75 -4.47
N TRP A 41 -3.35 -7.94 -3.91
CA TRP A 41 -2.07 -8.59 -3.69
C TRP A 41 -1.48 -9.10 -5.01
N PRO A 42 -0.15 -9.19 -5.14
CA PRO A 42 0.49 -9.80 -6.31
C PRO A 42 0.04 -11.27 -6.55
N ASP A 43 -0.38 -11.98 -5.49
CA ASP A 43 -1.00 -13.30 -5.57
C ASP A 43 -2.43 -13.32 -6.15
N GLY A 44 -3.02 -12.15 -6.42
CA GLY A 44 -4.39 -12.01 -6.95
C GLY A 44 -5.49 -11.97 -5.89
N GLY A 45 -5.13 -12.03 -4.60
CA GLY A 45 -6.07 -11.83 -3.50
C GLY A 45 -6.47 -10.36 -3.35
N TYR A 46 -7.70 -10.10 -2.91
CA TYR A 46 -8.17 -8.75 -2.56
C TYR A 46 -8.23 -8.60 -1.05
N GLN A 47 -7.84 -7.43 -0.55
CA GLN A 47 -7.95 -7.11 0.87
C GLN A 47 -8.34 -5.65 1.07
N GLU A 48 -9.19 -5.40 2.06
CA GLU A 48 -9.53 -4.04 2.46
C GLU A 48 -8.35 -3.38 3.17
N VAL A 49 -8.00 -2.16 2.74
CA VAL A 49 -7.03 -1.30 3.42
C VAL A 49 -7.41 -1.11 4.89
N ALA A 50 -8.72 -1.08 5.18
CA ALA A 50 -9.26 -0.96 6.53
C ALA A 50 -8.93 -2.15 7.45
N LEU A 51 -8.74 -3.34 6.89
CA LEU A 51 -8.45 -4.57 7.62
C LEU A 51 -6.95 -4.92 7.63
N ALA A 52 -6.20 -4.41 6.67
CA ALA A 52 -4.76 -4.59 6.60
C ALA A 52 -4.06 -3.91 7.78
N LYS A 53 -3.22 -4.67 8.47
CA LYS A 53 -2.37 -4.18 9.56
C LYS A 53 -0.95 -4.03 9.07
N GLY A 54 -0.47 -2.80 9.07
CA GLY A 54 0.83 -2.47 8.50
C GLY A 54 1.00 -0.98 8.36
N GLU A 55 2.09 -0.60 7.73
CA GLU A 55 2.39 0.78 7.41
C GLU A 55 2.29 1.00 5.91
N TRP A 56 1.87 2.21 5.57
CA TRP A 56 1.60 2.68 4.23
C TRP A 56 2.51 3.85 3.91
N ALA A 57 2.95 3.94 2.65
CA ALA A 57 3.72 5.06 2.15
C ALA A 57 3.25 5.43 0.74
N GLY A 58 2.83 6.67 0.52
CA GLY A 58 2.35 7.13 -0.78
C GLY A 58 1.59 8.45 -0.70
N PRO A 59 0.93 8.89 -1.79
CA PRO A 59 0.81 8.19 -3.08
C PRO A 59 2.12 8.14 -3.86
N ILE A 60 2.38 7.01 -4.53
CA ILE A 60 3.54 6.86 -5.42
C ILE A 60 3.09 7.21 -6.85
N GLU A 61 3.91 7.93 -7.61
CA GLU A 61 3.74 8.03 -9.05
C GLU A 61 3.91 6.64 -9.67
N GLU A 62 3.09 6.32 -10.69
CA GLU A 62 3.26 5.09 -11.47
C GLU A 62 4.73 4.97 -11.91
N PRO A 63 5.38 3.80 -11.74
CA PRO A 63 6.72 3.63 -12.27
C PRO A 63 6.68 3.89 -13.78
N GLU A 64 7.44 4.89 -14.24
CA GLU A 64 7.68 5.07 -15.68
C GLU A 64 8.39 3.80 -16.22
N GLU A 65 7.86 3.24 -17.32
CA GLU A 65 8.36 2.02 -17.99
C GLU A 65 9.82 2.10 -18.46
#